data_AF-A0A3R8REW7-F1
#
_entry.id   AF-A0A3R8REW7-F1
#
_cell.length_a   1.000
_cell.length_b   1.000
_cell.length_c   1.000
_cell.angle_alpha   90.00
_cell.angle_beta   90.00
_cell.angle_gamma   90.00
#
_symmetry.space_group_name_H-M   'P 1'
#
loop_
_entity.id
_entity.type
_entity.pdbx_description
1 polymer ?
#
loop_
_entity_poly.entity_id
_entity_poly.type
_entity_poly.pdbx_seq_one_letter_code
_entity_poly.pdbx_strand_id
1 'polypeptide(L)'
;MKKHFLLGLVCLMTLSACAQSNIPAETENSSSTSQESSTSSSELKIDDKELYQAVFADYQKIVEFAATADSSNVDGVLTVLNELQFPMNSWVVESAINTSDSIRYAFYDFNNDGQNELFFGSENPDGSMFVTGFYGIIADQVSLLAEGFVAGHGGARSALVLFQGGEYVSYGWYSGTGEAVGTLNRIDEMGQLIEGTPIDFHMRDELVSVFGKTESDILNPNQFDWEEFEIDRTETETSSSDQTDGVQSMNLEQIQAGNFASLEGEWVNARGDRMEIDSQGNVSYNDGQFVGFIDLKYHKVEGAILIVSITDPNGRASASVPTLLIPKGVQNTYGFLEGHSDQTDTSKDRMFSTQSVTTTEDFSKGVFYRVDD
;
A
#
# COMPACT_ATOMS: atom_id res chain seq x y z
N MET A 1 42.61 -32.93 -41.94
CA MET A 1 42.18 -32.55 -43.30
C MET A 1 42.04 -31.03 -43.34
N LYS A 2 42.30 -30.36 -44.48
CA LYS A 2 42.11 -28.90 -44.61
C LYS A 2 40.78 -28.58 -45.31
N LYS A 3 40.08 -27.55 -44.86
CA LYS A 3 39.45 -26.55 -45.74
C LYS A 3 39.67 -25.17 -45.13
N HIS A 4 40.06 -24.22 -45.98
CA HIS A 4 40.15 -22.80 -45.66
C HIS A 4 38.93 -22.09 -46.25
N PHE A 5 38.54 -20.94 -45.69
CA PHE A 5 38.13 -19.81 -46.51
C PHE A 5 38.70 -18.50 -45.93
N LEU A 6 38.84 -17.47 -46.77
CA LEU A 6 39.66 -16.29 -46.50
C LEU A 6 39.18 -15.11 -47.34
N LEU A 7 39.35 -13.88 -46.83
CA LEU A 7 39.31 -12.59 -47.55
C LEU A 7 37.90 -12.13 -48.00
N GLY A 8 37.59 -10.82 -48.09
CA GLY A 8 38.35 -9.60 -47.76
C GLY A 8 37.37 -8.47 -47.36
N LEU A 9 37.72 -7.50 -46.51
CA LEU A 9 38.63 -6.37 -46.75
C LEU A 9 38.08 -5.31 -47.73
N VAL A 10 37.68 -4.15 -47.18
CA VAL A 10 38.02 -2.80 -47.67
C VAL A 10 38.20 -1.90 -46.42
N CYS A 11 39.12 -0.93 -46.48
CA CYS A 11 39.34 0.12 -45.48
C CYS A 11 39.69 1.41 -46.24
N LEU A 12 39.17 2.58 -45.82
CA LEU A 12 39.54 3.89 -46.38
C LEU A 12 39.30 5.04 -45.38
N MET A 13 40.13 6.07 -45.46
CA MET A 13 40.48 7.00 -44.37
C MET A 13 40.19 8.48 -44.70
N THR A 14 40.23 9.35 -43.67
CA THR A 14 40.40 10.84 -43.71
C THR A 14 39.25 11.66 -44.34
N LEU A 15 38.98 12.94 -44.02
CA LEU A 15 39.76 14.12 -43.58
C LEU A 15 39.06 14.85 -42.38
N SER A 16 39.70 15.64 -41.49
CA SER A 16 40.27 17.02 -41.59
C SER A 16 39.28 18.12 -42.05
N ALA A 17 39.19 19.35 -41.48
CA ALA A 17 39.88 20.00 -40.34
C ALA A 17 39.12 21.28 -39.83
N CYS A 18 39.78 22.12 -38.99
CA CYS A 18 39.22 23.10 -38.03
C CYS A 18 38.83 24.53 -38.51
N ALA A 19 38.12 25.24 -37.61
CA ALA A 19 38.28 26.67 -37.21
C ALA A 19 37.55 27.87 -37.88
N GLN A 20 36.62 28.47 -37.11
CA GLN A 20 36.45 29.89 -36.69
C GLN A 20 36.55 31.14 -37.64
N SER A 21 35.60 32.08 -37.40
CA SER A 21 35.75 33.57 -37.35
C SER A 21 35.56 34.50 -38.58
N ASN A 22 34.34 35.07 -38.67
CA ASN A 22 33.95 36.51 -38.66
C ASN A 22 34.54 37.58 -39.64
N ILE A 23 33.64 38.14 -40.48
CA ILE A 23 33.13 39.55 -40.55
C ILE A 23 34.13 40.71 -40.82
N PRO A 24 33.76 41.83 -41.53
CA PRO A 24 32.50 42.19 -42.25
C PRO A 24 32.66 41.95 -43.78
N ALA A 25 32.17 42.68 -44.81
CA ALA A 25 31.45 43.94 -45.09
C ALA A 25 30.99 43.89 -46.59
N GLU A 26 30.19 44.77 -47.23
CA GLU A 26 29.09 45.74 -46.96
C GLU A 26 28.65 46.28 -48.37
N THR A 27 27.48 46.88 -48.67
CA THR A 27 26.11 46.94 -48.11
C THR A 27 25.22 47.69 -49.13
N GLU A 28 24.11 47.12 -49.65
CA GLU A 28 22.99 47.92 -50.20
C GLU A 28 21.61 47.20 -50.22
N ASN A 29 20.88 47.35 -49.10
CA ASN A 29 19.43 47.50 -48.94
C ASN A 29 18.39 46.86 -49.93
N SER A 30 17.58 45.91 -49.44
CA SER A 30 16.11 45.91 -49.64
C SER A 30 15.34 44.97 -48.69
N SER A 31 14.78 45.57 -47.63
CA SER A 31 13.53 45.16 -46.91
C SER A 31 13.17 43.68 -46.69
N SER A 32 13.45 43.19 -45.48
CA SER A 32 12.46 42.45 -44.67
C SER A 32 12.74 42.65 -43.18
N THR A 33 11.70 42.81 -42.36
CA THR A 33 11.85 43.09 -40.92
C THR A 33 11.72 41.79 -40.12
N SER A 34 12.86 41.21 -39.77
CA SER A 34 12.95 40.14 -38.78
C SER A 34 13.70 40.66 -37.56
N GLN A 35 13.08 40.60 -36.38
CA GLN A 35 13.81 40.80 -35.12
C GLN A 35 14.67 39.57 -34.83
N GLU A 36 15.95 39.77 -34.52
CA GLU A 36 16.72 38.75 -33.83
C GLU A 36 16.14 38.57 -32.42
N SER A 37 15.56 37.41 -32.16
CA SER A 37 15.33 36.89 -30.82
C SER A 37 16.23 35.67 -30.65
N SER A 38 17.15 35.73 -29.70
CA SER A 38 18.07 34.62 -29.40
C SER A 38 17.31 33.46 -28.75
N THR A 39 16.73 32.59 -29.56
CA THR A 39 16.20 31.29 -29.10
C THR A 39 17.36 30.41 -28.66
N SER A 40 17.62 30.44 -27.35
CA SER A 40 18.19 29.27 -26.68
C SER A 40 17.25 28.08 -26.96
N SER A 41 17.78 26.96 -27.41
CA SER A 41 17.00 25.71 -27.47
C SER A 41 16.85 25.17 -26.06
N SER A 42 15.92 25.73 -25.30
CA SER A 42 15.29 25.01 -24.19
C SER A 42 14.46 23.88 -24.80
N GLU A 43 14.93 22.65 -24.65
CA GLU A 43 14.06 21.49 -24.83
C GLU A 43 12.89 21.62 -23.84
N LEU A 44 11.67 21.36 -24.32
CA LEU A 44 10.49 21.43 -23.47
C LEU A 44 10.52 20.19 -22.56
N LYS A 45 10.89 20.35 -21.28
CA LYS A 45 10.71 19.28 -20.30
C LYS A 45 9.23 18.91 -20.29
N ILE A 46 8.94 17.64 -20.54
CA ILE A 46 7.59 17.09 -20.51
C ILE A 46 7.12 17.13 -19.06
N ASP A 47 5.82 17.39 -18.85
CA ASP A 47 5.25 17.40 -17.50
C ASP A 47 5.33 16.00 -16.88
N ASP A 48 5.70 15.91 -15.59
CA ASP A 48 5.88 14.61 -14.94
C ASP A 48 4.55 13.82 -14.84
N LYS A 49 3.40 14.50 -14.75
CA LYS A 49 2.06 13.86 -14.79
C LYS A 49 1.69 13.39 -16.20
N GLU A 50 2.24 14.00 -17.26
CA GLU A 50 2.16 13.49 -18.64
C GLU A 50 3.09 12.28 -18.86
N LEU A 51 4.32 12.30 -18.32
CA LEU A 51 5.27 11.18 -18.39
C LEU A 51 4.71 9.91 -17.72
N TYR A 52 4.14 10.03 -16.52
CA TYR A 52 3.60 8.91 -15.77
C TYR A 52 2.08 8.68 -15.95
N GLN A 53 1.44 9.30 -16.96
CA GLN A 53 -0.03 9.28 -17.14
C GLN A 53 -0.67 7.88 -17.12
N ALA A 54 0.05 6.85 -17.55
CA ALA A 54 -0.43 5.47 -17.54
C ALA A 54 -0.48 4.86 -16.12
N VAL A 55 0.38 5.28 -15.20
CA VAL A 55 0.32 4.90 -13.78
C VAL A 55 -0.91 5.54 -13.13
N PHE A 56 -1.13 6.83 -13.40
CA PHE A 56 -2.35 7.53 -12.95
C PHE A 56 -3.62 6.86 -13.47
N ALA A 57 -3.63 6.39 -14.73
CA ALA A 57 -4.75 5.64 -15.30
C ALA A 57 -4.97 4.26 -14.65
N ASP A 58 -3.94 3.64 -14.07
CA ASP A 58 -4.08 2.40 -13.31
C ASP A 58 -4.64 2.66 -11.89
N TYR A 59 -4.12 3.66 -11.18
CA TYR A 59 -4.69 4.08 -9.89
C TYR A 59 -6.14 4.58 -10.02
N GLN A 60 -6.50 5.23 -11.13
CA GLN A 60 -7.87 5.63 -11.43
C GLN A 60 -8.83 4.43 -11.46
N LYS A 61 -8.46 3.30 -12.10
CA LYS A 61 -9.29 2.06 -12.12
C LYS A 61 -9.49 1.50 -10.70
N ILE A 62 -8.43 1.49 -9.91
CA ILE A 62 -8.44 1.01 -8.51
C ILE A 62 -9.40 1.85 -7.67
N VAL A 63 -9.36 3.17 -7.84
CA VAL A 63 -10.22 4.14 -7.11
C VAL A 63 -11.66 4.13 -7.61
N GLU A 64 -11.91 4.04 -8.92
CA GLU A 64 -13.25 3.89 -9.50
C GLU A 64 -13.94 2.61 -9.02
N PHE A 65 -13.19 1.49 -8.95
CA PHE A 65 -13.68 0.25 -8.35
C PHE A 65 -14.01 0.45 -6.86
N ALA A 66 -13.11 1.07 -6.09
CA ALA A 66 -13.32 1.35 -4.67
C ALA A 66 -14.55 2.24 -4.37
N ALA A 67 -14.93 3.11 -5.31
CA ALA A 67 -16.09 3.98 -5.20
C ALA A 67 -17.41 3.32 -5.65
N THR A 68 -17.37 2.18 -6.36
CA THR A 68 -18.55 1.58 -7.02
C THR A 68 -18.82 0.12 -6.69
N ALA A 69 -17.88 -0.58 -6.05
CA ALA A 69 -17.99 -1.99 -5.70
C ALA A 69 -17.65 -2.25 -4.22
N ASP A 70 -18.28 -3.29 -3.67
CA ASP A 70 -17.80 -3.94 -2.45
C ASP A 70 -16.38 -4.48 -2.68
N SER A 71 -15.38 -4.09 -1.88
CA SER A 71 -14.01 -4.61 -2.04
C SER A 71 -13.90 -6.11 -1.73
N SER A 72 -14.92 -6.67 -1.05
CA SER A 72 -15.04 -8.11 -0.82
C SER A 72 -15.41 -8.90 -2.10
N ASN A 73 -15.74 -8.21 -3.20
CA ASN A 73 -15.91 -8.78 -4.54
C ASN A 73 -14.56 -9.19 -5.16
N VAL A 74 -14.07 -10.37 -4.79
CA VAL A 74 -12.81 -10.95 -5.27
C VAL A 74 -12.72 -11.01 -6.81
N ASP A 75 -13.81 -11.34 -7.51
CA ASP A 75 -13.83 -11.36 -8.98
C ASP A 75 -13.63 -9.96 -9.58
N GLY A 76 -14.14 -8.93 -8.90
CA GLY A 76 -13.94 -7.52 -9.25
C GLY A 76 -12.50 -7.05 -9.02
N VAL A 77 -11.92 -7.35 -7.85
CA VAL A 77 -10.51 -7.06 -7.54
C VAL A 77 -9.58 -7.76 -8.53
N LEU A 78 -9.87 -9.02 -8.87
CA LEU A 78 -9.16 -9.78 -9.89
C LEU A 78 -9.33 -9.17 -11.29
N THR A 79 -10.50 -8.60 -11.62
CA THR A 79 -10.70 -7.90 -12.90
C THR A 79 -9.80 -6.66 -12.97
N VAL A 80 -9.80 -5.80 -11.94
CA VAL A 80 -8.91 -4.63 -11.85
C VAL A 80 -7.45 -5.04 -12.02
N LEU A 81 -6.98 -6.06 -11.27
CA LEU A 81 -5.61 -6.58 -11.36
C LEU A 81 -5.20 -7.07 -12.76
N ASN A 82 -6.13 -7.61 -13.56
CA ASN A 82 -5.85 -8.03 -14.93
C ASN A 82 -5.92 -6.87 -15.96
N GLU A 83 -6.47 -5.72 -15.57
CA GLU A 83 -6.61 -4.54 -16.43
C GLU A 83 -5.54 -3.47 -16.17
N LEU A 84 -4.67 -3.63 -15.15
CA LEU A 84 -3.54 -2.74 -14.91
C LEU A 84 -2.48 -2.87 -16.02
N GLN A 85 -1.94 -1.74 -16.49
CA GLN A 85 -0.79 -1.71 -17.39
C GLN A 85 0.50 -2.05 -16.64
N PHE A 86 0.62 -1.64 -15.38
CA PHE A 86 1.71 -1.97 -14.47
C PHE A 86 1.24 -3.04 -13.48
N PRO A 87 1.73 -4.30 -13.58
CA PRO A 87 1.30 -5.36 -12.67
C PRO A 87 1.73 -5.07 -11.23
N MET A 88 0.75 -4.75 -10.39
CA MET A 88 0.93 -4.49 -8.96
C MET A 88 0.61 -5.72 -8.11
N ASN A 89 1.17 -5.80 -6.91
CA ASN A 89 0.84 -6.85 -5.96
C ASN A 89 -0.61 -6.75 -5.49
N SER A 90 -1.29 -7.89 -5.35
CA SER A 90 -2.70 -7.95 -4.93
C SER A 90 -2.95 -7.25 -3.60
N TRP A 91 -2.00 -7.26 -2.67
CA TRP A 91 -2.13 -6.58 -1.38
C TRP A 91 -1.97 -5.06 -1.47
N VAL A 92 -1.25 -4.53 -2.48
CA VAL A 92 -1.19 -3.09 -2.76
C VAL A 92 -2.53 -2.63 -3.32
N VAL A 93 -3.10 -3.38 -4.28
CA VAL A 93 -4.42 -3.07 -4.86
C VAL A 93 -5.53 -3.22 -3.80
N GLU A 94 -5.52 -4.28 -2.98
CA GLU A 94 -6.45 -4.42 -1.84
C GLU A 94 -6.32 -3.25 -0.86
N SER A 95 -5.11 -2.84 -0.50
CA SER A 95 -4.88 -1.69 0.38
C SER A 95 -5.42 -0.39 -0.25
N ALA A 96 -5.09 -0.12 -1.51
CA ALA A 96 -5.51 1.08 -2.23
C ALA A 96 -7.04 1.14 -2.45
N ILE A 97 -7.70 0.00 -2.65
CA ILE A 97 -9.17 -0.06 -2.64
C ILE A 97 -9.72 0.26 -1.24
N ASN A 98 -9.10 -0.31 -0.20
CA ASN A 98 -9.61 -0.20 1.17
C ASN A 98 -9.34 1.18 1.81
N THR A 99 -8.30 1.90 1.39
CA THR A 99 -7.92 3.24 1.88
C THR A 99 -7.77 4.26 0.74
N SER A 100 -8.70 4.24 -0.23
CA SER A 100 -8.65 5.09 -1.42
C SER A 100 -8.57 6.60 -1.13
N ASP A 101 -9.25 7.06 -0.07
CA ASP A 101 -9.20 8.46 0.39
C ASP A 101 -7.84 8.88 0.99
N SER A 102 -6.99 7.90 1.35
CA SER A 102 -5.63 8.12 1.86
C SER A 102 -4.57 8.12 0.76
N ILE A 103 -4.93 7.86 -0.52
CA ILE A 103 -3.95 7.78 -1.60
C ILE A 103 -3.37 9.18 -1.88
N ARG A 104 -2.04 9.27 -1.84
CA ARG A 104 -1.25 10.43 -2.26
C ARG A 104 -0.24 10.04 -3.31
N TYR A 105 0.19 11.01 -4.12
CA TYR A 105 1.35 10.87 -4.99
C TYR A 105 2.35 12.00 -4.76
N ALA A 106 3.62 11.77 -5.10
CA ALA A 106 4.67 12.78 -5.09
C ALA A 106 5.64 12.56 -6.24
N PHE A 107 6.18 13.65 -6.77
CA PHE A 107 7.28 13.63 -7.73
C PHE A 107 8.57 14.04 -7.01
N TYR A 108 9.64 13.26 -7.15
CA TYR A 108 10.92 13.54 -6.50
C TYR A 108 12.10 12.98 -7.31
N ASP A 109 13.06 13.84 -7.64
CA ASP A 109 14.34 13.51 -8.29
C ASP A 109 15.23 12.72 -7.32
N PHE A 110 15.18 11.38 -7.44
CA PHE A 110 15.71 10.47 -6.43
C PHE A 110 17.20 10.16 -6.65
N ASN A 111 17.62 10.06 -7.91
CA ASN A 111 19.02 9.85 -8.30
C ASN A 111 19.81 11.17 -8.47
N ASN A 112 19.16 12.33 -8.57
CA ASN A 112 19.74 13.65 -8.86
C ASN A 112 20.16 13.84 -10.34
N ASP A 113 19.46 13.19 -11.29
CA ASP A 113 19.71 13.38 -12.74
C ASP A 113 18.86 14.51 -13.38
N GLY A 114 17.83 14.99 -12.68
CA GLY A 114 16.92 16.05 -13.13
C GLY A 114 15.56 15.58 -13.67
N GLN A 115 15.37 14.27 -13.84
CA GLN A 115 14.06 13.64 -13.96
C GLN A 115 13.49 13.37 -12.55
N ASN A 116 12.17 13.49 -12.38
CA ASN A 116 11.51 13.04 -11.16
C ASN A 116 11.09 11.57 -11.28
N GLU A 117 11.34 10.79 -10.24
CA GLU A 117 10.61 9.55 -9.96
C GLU A 117 9.21 9.86 -9.42
N LEU A 118 8.27 8.92 -9.64
CA LEU A 118 6.92 8.98 -9.11
C LEU A 118 6.77 8.03 -7.93
N PHE A 119 6.35 8.57 -6.80
CA PHE A 119 6.00 7.81 -5.60
C PHE A 119 4.49 7.86 -5.38
N PHE A 120 3.90 6.72 -5.08
CA PHE A 120 2.54 6.59 -4.54
C PHE A 120 2.62 6.15 -3.09
N GLY A 121 1.71 6.67 -2.25
CA GLY A 121 1.67 6.34 -0.84
C GLY A 121 0.26 6.36 -0.26
N SER A 122 0.13 5.79 0.93
CA SER A 122 -1.03 5.95 1.80
C SER A 122 -0.66 6.87 2.96
N GLU A 123 -1.40 7.96 3.11
CA GLU A 123 -1.29 8.87 4.25
C GLU A 123 -1.85 8.19 5.51
N ASN A 124 -1.05 8.12 6.56
CA ASN A 124 -1.47 7.64 7.88
C ASN A 124 -2.08 8.81 8.68
N PRO A 125 -2.98 8.57 9.66
CA PRO A 125 -3.62 9.66 10.43
C PRO A 125 -2.69 10.54 11.27
N ASP A 126 -1.40 10.20 11.40
CA ASP A 126 -0.36 11.06 11.99
C ASP A 126 0.32 12.00 10.96
N GLY A 127 -0.12 11.98 9.70
CA GLY A 127 0.49 12.71 8.57
C GLY A 127 1.76 12.07 8.02
N SER A 128 2.15 10.87 8.48
CA SER A 128 3.28 10.14 7.90
C SER A 128 2.87 9.35 6.64
N MET A 129 3.77 9.25 5.67
CA MET A 129 3.51 8.51 4.44
C MET A 129 4.04 7.08 4.52
N PHE A 130 3.20 6.12 4.12
CA PHE A 130 3.66 4.77 3.77
C PHE A 130 3.70 4.63 2.26
N VAL A 131 4.89 4.58 1.67
CA VAL A 131 5.06 4.44 0.21
C VAL A 131 4.56 3.06 -0.23
N THR A 132 3.55 3.04 -1.10
CA THR A 132 2.90 1.83 -1.60
C THR A 132 3.40 1.41 -2.98
N GLY A 133 3.80 2.37 -3.83
CA GLY A 133 4.41 2.12 -5.13
C GLY A 133 5.50 3.14 -5.45
N PHE A 134 6.58 2.67 -6.09
CA PHE A 134 7.71 3.49 -6.50
C PHE A 134 8.02 3.23 -7.98
N TYR A 135 7.93 4.26 -8.81
CA TYR A 135 8.05 4.18 -10.26
C TYR A 135 9.14 5.12 -10.77
N GLY A 136 9.95 4.63 -11.72
CA GLY A 136 10.99 5.42 -12.38
C GLY A 136 11.08 5.12 -13.87
N ILE A 137 11.79 5.97 -14.63
CA ILE A 137 11.99 5.78 -16.07
C ILE A 137 13.32 5.04 -16.29
N ILE A 138 13.24 3.73 -16.52
CA ILE A 138 14.40 2.88 -16.77
C ILE A 138 14.47 2.56 -18.26
N ALA A 139 15.59 2.91 -18.91
CA ALA A 139 15.81 2.70 -20.35
C ALA A 139 14.63 3.20 -21.24
N ASP A 140 14.27 4.47 -21.05
CA ASP A 140 13.16 5.17 -21.73
C ASP A 140 11.75 4.59 -21.46
N GLN A 141 11.57 3.76 -20.41
CA GLN A 141 10.28 3.18 -20.05
C GLN A 141 9.96 3.32 -18.55
N VAL A 142 8.77 3.85 -18.25
CA VAL A 142 8.19 3.82 -16.89
C VAL A 142 8.16 2.37 -16.40
N SER A 143 8.70 2.14 -15.22
CA SER A 143 8.85 0.82 -14.60
C SER A 143 8.48 0.91 -13.12
N LEU A 144 7.79 -0.11 -12.59
CA LEU A 144 7.56 -0.29 -11.15
C LEU A 144 8.82 -0.90 -10.52
N LEU A 145 9.39 -0.19 -9.53
CA LEU A 145 10.73 -0.47 -8.98
C LEU A 145 10.69 -1.04 -7.55
N ALA A 146 9.65 -0.72 -6.78
CA ALA A 146 9.35 -1.32 -5.48
C ALA A 146 7.89 -1.11 -5.09
N GLU A 147 7.39 -1.96 -4.18
CA GLU A 147 6.05 -1.88 -3.61
C GLU A 147 6.10 -2.03 -2.08
N GLY A 148 5.27 -1.23 -1.40
CA GLY A 148 5.00 -1.36 0.03
C GLY A 148 3.56 -1.83 0.25
N PHE A 149 3.37 -2.87 1.07
CA PHE A 149 2.05 -3.36 1.44
C PHE A 149 2.06 -4.05 2.79
N VAL A 150 0.87 -4.18 3.37
CA VAL A 150 0.60 -5.18 4.40
C VAL A 150 -0.67 -5.91 4.00
N ALA A 151 -0.59 -7.24 3.93
CA ALA A 151 -1.73 -8.08 3.64
C ALA A 151 -2.78 -7.99 4.76
N GLY A 152 -4.07 -7.88 4.41
CA GLY A 152 -5.18 -7.99 5.37
C GLY A 152 -5.20 -9.33 6.12
N HIS A 153 -4.60 -10.36 5.53
CA HIS A 153 -4.64 -11.75 6.00
C HIS A 153 -3.28 -12.44 5.85
N GLY A 154 -2.99 -13.45 6.66
CA GLY A 154 -1.76 -14.26 6.54
C GLY A 154 -0.45 -13.55 6.93
N GLY A 155 -0.48 -12.25 7.22
CA GLY A 155 0.60 -11.51 7.88
C GLY A 155 1.82 -11.20 7.01
N ALA A 156 1.74 -11.33 5.68
CA ALA A 156 2.79 -10.92 4.76
C ALA A 156 2.90 -9.38 4.68
N ARG A 157 4.13 -8.85 4.66
CA ARG A 157 4.43 -7.42 4.56
C ARG A 157 5.54 -7.17 3.55
N SER A 158 5.50 -6.01 2.90
CA SER A 158 6.57 -5.45 2.09
C SER A 158 6.73 -3.97 2.42
N ALA A 159 7.96 -3.46 2.40
CA ALA A 159 8.24 -2.05 2.53
C ALA A 159 9.54 -1.68 1.78
N LEU A 160 9.83 -0.39 1.75
CA LEU A 160 11.03 0.15 1.16
C LEU A 160 11.65 1.22 2.08
N VAL A 161 12.98 1.31 2.08
CA VAL A 161 13.74 2.41 2.66
C VAL A 161 14.56 3.05 1.56
N LEU A 162 14.37 4.35 1.38
CA LEU A 162 15.09 5.19 0.43
C LEU A 162 16.36 5.74 1.09
N PHE A 163 17.42 5.89 0.30
CA PHE A 163 18.67 6.54 0.68
C PHE A 163 19.02 7.63 -0.34
N GLN A 164 19.82 8.61 0.07
CA GLN A 164 20.29 9.67 -0.83
C GLN A 164 21.15 9.10 -1.97
N GLY A 165 20.97 9.61 -3.20
CA GLY A 165 21.76 9.20 -4.37
C GLY A 165 21.22 7.95 -5.09
N GLY A 166 19.90 7.84 -5.23
CA GLY A 166 19.23 6.81 -6.03
C GLY A 166 19.22 5.40 -5.43
N GLU A 167 19.72 5.20 -4.21
CA GLU A 167 19.85 3.88 -3.57
C GLU A 167 18.63 3.54 -2.70
N TYR A 168 18.04 2.35 -2.87
CA TYR A 168 16.88 1.92 -2.09
C TYR A 168 16.98 0.45 -1.68
N VAL A 169 16.47 0.11 -0.50
CA VAL A 169 16.23 -1.28 -0.10
C VAL A 169 14.75 -1.57 -0.23
N SER A 170 14.36 -2.53 -1.07
CA SER A 170 13.04 -3.15 -1.02
C SER A 170 13.12 -4.48 -0.25
N TYR A 171 12.16 -4.74 0.64
CA TYR A 171 12.22 -5.91 1.53
C TYR A 171 10.83 -6.38 1.98
N GLY A 172 10.68 -7.69 2.12
CA GLY A 172 9.44 -8.34 2.58
C GLY A 172 9.68 -9.29 3.74
N TRP A 173 8.67 -9.44 4.61
CA TRP A 173 8.74 -10.28 5.81
C TRP A 173 7.38 -10.84 6.23
N TYR A 174 7.41 -11.86 7.09
CA TYR A 174 6.20 -12.41 7.71
C TYR A 174 6.05 -11.93 9.15
N SER A 175 4.89 -11.39 9.50
CA SER A 175 4.59 -10.82 10.83
C SER A 175 4.73 -11.84 11.98
N GLY A 176 4.52 -13.13 11.70
CA GLY A 176 4.57 -14.20 12.71
C GLY A 176 5.98 -14.70 13.08
N THR A 177 6.98 -14.55 12.19
CA THR A 177 8.37 -14.95 12.47
C THR A 177 9.30 -13.74 12.56
N GLY A 178 9.02 -12.68 11.81
CA GLY A 178 9.90 -11.55 11.61
C GLY A 178 11.11 -11.87 10.72
N GLU A 179 11.17 -13.04 10.09
CA GLU A 179 12.15 -13.37 9.06
C GLU A 179 11.85 -12.56 7.80
N ALA A 180 12.89 -11.96 7.23
CA ALA A 180 12.81 -10.98 6.15
C ALA A 180 13.84 -11.27 5.06
N VAL A 181 13.50 -10.90 3.83
CA VAL A 181 14.40 -10.92 2.67
C VAL A 181 14.34 -9.55 2.01
N GLY A 182 15.49 -8.96 1.69
CA GLY A 182 15.55 -7.66 1.03
C GLY A 182 16.77 -7.48 0.13
N THR A 183 16.69 -6.51 -0.77
CA THR A 183 17.72 -6.23 -1.76
C THR A 183 18.02 -4.72 -1.80
N LEU A 184 19.29 -4.34 -1.65
CA LEU A 184 19.76 -2.98 -1.92
C LEU A 184 19.97 -2.80 -3.43
N ASN A 185 19.15 -1.95 -4.04
CA ASN A 185 19.18 -1.59 -5.45
C ASN A 185 19.60 -0.12 -5.62
N ARG A 186 19.93 0.30 -6.83
CA ARG A 186 20.21 1.70 -7.17
C ARG A 186 19.70 2.08 -8.56
N ILE A 187 19.11 3.26 -8.71
CA ILE A 187 19.04 3.98 -10.00
C ILE A 187 20.30 4.86 -10.11
N ASP A 188 21.12 4.71 -11.14
CA ASP A 188 22.29 5.58 -11.34
C ASP A 188 21.96 6.89 -12.07
N GLU A 189 22.96 7.78 -12.18
CA GLU A 189 22.91 9.10 -12.86
C GLU A 189 22.61 9.02 -14.37
N MET A 190 22.30 7.84 -14.91
CA MET A 190 21.97 7.58 -16.31
C MET A 190 20.62 6.85 -16.47
N GLY A 191 19.79 6.85 -15.43
CA GLY A 191 18.49 6.15 -15.41
C GLY A 191 18.60 4.62 -15.49
N GLN A 192 19.73 4.01 -15.08
CA GLN A 192 19.92 2.56 -15.13
C GLN A 192 19.70 1.92 -13.76
N LEU A 193 18.81 0.92 -13.71
CA LEU A 193 18.60 0.11 -12.53
C LEU A 193 19.75 -0.89 -12.36
N ILE A 194 20.39 -0.82 -11.20
CA ILE A 194 21.43 -1.74 -10.72
C ILE A 194 20.84 -2.51 -9.55
N GLU A 195 20.41 -3.74 -9.80
CA GLU A 195 19.87 -4.63 -8.77
C GLU A 195 20.98 -5.20 -7.88
N GLY A 196 20.66 -5.36 -6.59
CA GLY A 196 21.54 -6.03 -5.64
C GLY A 196 21.41 -7.56 -5.63
N THR A 197 22.05 -8.18 -4.65
CA THR A 197 21.78 -9.58 -4.28
C THR A 197 20.84 -9.59 -3.08
N PRO A 198 19.79 -10.45 -3.05
CA PRO A 198 18.95 -10.61 -1.87
C PRO A 198 19.74 -11.05 -0.64
N ILE A 199 19.37 -10.51 0.53
CA ILE A 199 19.95 -10.83 1.84
C ILE A 199 18.82 -11.28 2.78
N ASP A 200 19.00 -12.43 3.42
CA ASP A 200 18.14 -12.90 4.52
C ASP A 200 18.53 -12.19 5.83
N PHE A 201 17.54 -11.66 6.56
CA PHE A 201 17.73 -11.00 7.87
C PHE A 201 16.48 -11.15 8.76
N HIS A 202 16.52 -10.64 9.99
CA HIS A 202 15.37 -10.57 10.89
C HIS A 202 14.95 -9.10 11.07
N MET A 203 13.66 -8.81 11.13
CA MET A 203 13.07 -7.50 11.47
C MET A 203 13.42 -6.95 12.88
N ARG A 204 14.36 -7.56 13.60
CA ARG A 204 15.00 -7.05 14.82
C ARG A 204 16.43 -6.55 14.58
N ASP A 205 17.01 -6.88 13.44
CA ASP A 205 18.31 -6.40 13.00
C ASP A 205 18.16 -4.97 12.48
N GLU A 206 19.21 -4.17 12.67
CA GLU A 206 19.28 -2.80 12.16
C GLU A 206 19.46 -2.82 10.64
N LEU A 207 18.43 -2.44 9.87
CA LEU A 207 18.43 -2.52 8.40
C LEU A 207 19.65 -1.85 7.75
N VAL A 208 20.08 -0.70 8.28
CA VAL A 208 21.27 0.00 7.76
C VAL A 208 22.56 -0.79 8.01
N SER A 209 22.69 -1.49 9.15
CA SER A 209 23.81 -2.41 9.39
C SER A 209 23.75 -3.66 8.51
N VAL A 210 22.57 -4.17 8.14
CA VAL A 210 22.42 -5.30 7.20
C VAL A 210 22.92 -4.94 5.80
N PHE A 211 22.57 -3.75 5.30
CA PHE A 211 22.88 -3.31 3.93
C PHE A 211 24.10 -2.37 3.82
N GLY A 212 24.85 -2.15 4.91
CA GLY A 212 26.08 -1.36 4.91
C GLY A 212 25.88 0.15 4.71
N LYS A 213 24.76 0.68 5.20
CA LYS A 213 24.36 2.11 5.17
C LYS A 213 24.47 2.73 6.57
N THR A 214 24.15 4.02 6.69
CA THR A 214 23.96 4.72 7.97
C THR A 214 22.57 5.35 8.05
N GLU A 215 22.08 5.63 9.27
CA GLU A 215 20.80 6.34 9.45
C GLU A 215 20.80 7.73 8.79
N SER A 216 21.94 8.40 8.74
CA SER A 216 22.11 9.71 8.08
C SER A 216 21.98 9.67 6.55
N ASP A 217 22.08 8.49 5.94
CA ASP A 217 21.89 8.34 4.49
C ASP A 217 20.40 8.22 4.11
N ILE A 218 19.52 7.92 5.08
CA ILE A 218 18.09 7.65 4.84
C ILE A 218 17.39 8.91 4.32
N LEU A 219 16.68 8.74 3.20
CA LEU A 219 15.78 9.74 2.63
C LEU A 219 14.37 9.47 3.17
N ASN A 220 13.85 10.35 4.03
CA ASN A 220 12.51 10.21 4.60
C ASN A 220 11.43 10.62 3.58
N PRO A 221 10.48 9.75 3.19
CA PRO A 221 9.41 10.10 2.25
C PRO A 221 8.50 11.24 2.75
N ASN A 222 8.40 11.46 4.07
CA ASN A 222 7.58 12.54 4.65
C ASN A 222 8.07 13.96 4.32
N GLN A 223 9.20 14.10 3.60
CA GLN A 223 9.71 15.41 3.15
C GLN A 223 9.39 15.73 1.68
N PHE A 224 8.73 14.81 0.95
CA PHE A 224 8.32 15.07 -0.43
C PHE A 224 7.06 15.94 -0.46
N ASP A 225 6.88 16.69 -1.53
CA ASP A 225 5.67 17.48 -1.78
C ASP A 225 4.53 16.54 -2.24
N TRP A 226 3.83 15.94 -1.27
CA TRP A 226 2.72 15.01 -1.53
C TRP A 226 1.44 15.76 -1.93
N GLU A 227 0.86 15.34 -3.06
CA GLU A 227 -0.42 15.78 -3.58
C GLU A 227 -1.52 14.75 -3.30
N GLU A 228 -2.76 15.21 -3.13
CA GLU A 228 -3.94 14.34 -3.08
C GLU A 228 -4.19 13.73 -4.47
N PHE A 229 -4.46 12.43 -4.54
CA PHE A 229 -4.89 11.80 -5.78
C PHE A 229 -6.34 12.23 -6.07
N GLU A 230 -6.51 13.38 -6.73
CA GLU A 230 -7.83 13.95 -7.06
C GLU A 230 -8.73 12.96 -7.81
N ILE A 231 -10.00 12.87 -7.39
CA ILE A 231 -10.98 11.91 -7.90
C ILE A 231 -12.23 12.70 -8.33
N ASP A 232 -12.64 12.58 -9.59
CA ASP A 232 -13.80 13.29 -10.15
C ASP A 232 -15.13 12.66 -9.65
N ARG A 233 -15.42 12.86 -8.36
CA ARG A 233 -16.52 12.22 -7.62
C ARG A 233 -17.80 13.05 -7.67
N THR A 234 -18.84 12.51 -8.31
CA THR A 234 -20.22 12.92 -8.00
C THR A 234 -20.68 12.25 -6.71
N GLU A 235 -20.67 12.98 -5.60
CA GLU A 235 -21.07 12.50 -4.28
C GLU A 235 -22.53 12.04 -4.20
N THR A 236 -22.79 10.98 -3.42
CA THR A 236 -24.12 10.63 -2.92
C THR A 236 -24.07 10.25 -1.45
N GLU A 237 -24.22 11.23 -0.56
CA GLU A 237 -24.37 10.96 0.88
C GLU A 237 -25.64 10.15 1.21
N THR A 238 -25.61 9.40 2.30
CA THR A 238 -26.80 8.80 2.92
C THR A 238 -26.70 8.93 4.44
N SER A 239 -27.57 9.74 5.03
CA SER A 239 -27.61 9.98 6.48
C SER A 239 -28.32 8.85 7.24
N SER A 240 -27.83 8.50 8.44
CA SER A 240 -28.51 7.60 9.38
C SER A 240 -29.22 8.37 10.51
N SER A 241 -30.07 7.71 11.30
CA SER A 241 -30.88 8.33 12.36
C SER A 241 -31.09 7.45 13.60
N ASP A 242 -31.10 8.08 14.78
CA ASP A 242 -31.27 7.43 16.08
C ASP A 242 -32.56 6.60 16.20
N GLN A 243 -32.45 5.41 16.80
CA GLN A 243 -33.39 4.94 17.83
C GLN A 243 -32.70 4.00 18.84
N THR A 244 -33.02 4.17 20.12
CA THR A 244 -32.56 3.32 21.23
C THR A 244 -33.72 2.55 21.85
N ASP A 245 -33.58 1.23 22.00
CA ASP A 245 -34.21 0.42 23.06
C ASP A 245 -33.52 -0.96 23.06
N GLY A 246 -33.35 -1.60 24.22
CA GLY A 246 -32.42 -2.73 24.37
C GLY A 246 -32.88 -3.88 25.26
N VAL A 247 -32.26 -5.05 25.06
CA VAL A 247 -32.18 -6.21 25.96
C VAL A 247 -30.79 -6.87 25.77
N GLN A 248 -30.27 -7.53 26.81
CA GLN A 248 -28.92 -8.13 26.86
C GLN A 248 -28.74 -9.36 25.93
N SER A 249 -28.55 -9.12 24.64
CA SER A 249 -27.97 -10.08 23.69
C SER A 249 -27.40 -9.35 22.48
N MET A 250 -26.25 -9.82 21.97
CA MET A 250 -25.60 -9.34 20.76
C MET A 250 -26.59 -9.25 19.58
N ASN A 251 -26.81 -8.04 19.05
CA ASN A 251 -27.83 -7.73 18.04
C ASN A 251 -27.16 -7.38 16.72
N LEU A 252 -27.06 -8.36 15.82
CA LEU A 252 -26.30 -8.25 14.58
C LEU A 252 -26.90 -7.21 13.62
N GLU A 253 -28.22 -7.05 13.61
CA GLU A 253 -28.93 -6.07 12.80
C GLU A 253 -28.65 -4.63 13.25
N GLN A 254 -28.60 -4.38 14.57
CA GLN A 254 -28.17 -3.08 15.13
C GLN A 254 -26.70 -2.80 14.82
N ILE A 255 -25.82 -3.80 14.99
CA ILE A 255 -24.38 -3.65 14.73
C ILE A 255 -24.13 -3.31 13.25
N GLN A 256 -24.77 -4.01 12.30
CA GLN A 256 -24.69 -3.70 10.86
C GLN A 256 -25.21 -2.28 10.52
N ALA A 257 -26.11 -1.73 11.32
CA ALA A 257 -26.62 -0.36 11.18
C ALA A 257 -25.75 0.71 11.89
N GLY A 258 -24.59 0.35 12.43
CA GLY A 258 -23.70 1.26 13.17
C GLY A 258 -24.06 1.47 14.64
N ASN A 259 -24.98 0.68 15.20
CA ASN A 259 -25.38 0.75 16.60
C ASN A 259 -24.72 -0.38 17.41
N PHE A 260 -23.63 -0.05 18.10
CA PHE A 260 -22.81 -0.98 18.86
C PHE A 260 -23.29 -1.23 20.30
N ALA A 261 -24.41 -0.63 20.75
CA ALA A 261 -24.87 -0.72 22.15
C ALA A 261 -25.17 -2.15 22.64
N SER A 262 -25.34 -3.13 21.74
CA SER A 262 -25.49 -4.55 22.12
C SER A 262 -24.17 -5.28 22.42
N LEU A 263 -23.03 -4.61 22.17
CA LEU A 263 -21.67 -5.08 22.45
C LEU A 263 -21.00 -4.40 23.66
N GLU A 264 -21.60 -3.32 24.17
CA GLU A 264 -21.04 -2.50 25.25
C GLU A 264 -20.78 -3.32 26.54
N GLY A 265 -19.63 -3.06 27.19
CA GLY A 265 -19.22 -3.66 28.46
C GLY A 265 -17.84 -4.33 28.46
N GLU A 266 -17.49 -4.98 29.57
CA GLU A 266 -16.27 -5.78 29.70
C GLU A 266 -16.43 -7.18 29.07
N TRP A 267 -15.40 -7.61 28.35
CA TRP A 267 -15.23 -8.93 27.75
C TRP A 267 -13.91 -9.55 28.20
N VAL A 268 -13.91 -10.86 28.49
CA VAL A 268 -12.74 -11.59 29.00
C VAL A 268 -12.62 -12.98 28.35
N ASN A 269 -11.40 -13.39 28.01
CA ASN A 269 -11.11 -14.73 27.47
C ASN A 269 -10.46 -15.66 28.52
N ALA A 270 -10.30 -16.94 28.20
CA ALA A 270 -9.73 -17.93 29.13
C ALA A 270 -8.20 -17.86 29.26
N ARG A 271 -7.52 -16.96 28.53
CA ARG A 271 -6.09 -16.62 28.72
C ARG A 271 -5.93 -15.53 29.80
N GLY A 272 -6.99 -14.80 30.11
CA GLY A 272 -7.01 -13.66 31.01
C GLY A 272 -6.88 -12.30 30.31
N ASP A 273 -6.90 -12.27 28.97
CA ASP A 273 -6.96 -11.02 28.21
C ASP A 273 -8.32 -10.35 28.43
N ARG A 274 -8.30 -9.02 28.55
CA ARG A 274 -9.48 -8.18 28.76
C ARG A 274 -9.67 -7.22 27.59
N MET A 275 -10.91 -7.05 27.19
CA MET A 275 -11.39 -6.15 26.17
C MET A 275 -12.56 -5.34 26.77
N GLU A 276 -12.61 -4.04 26.53
CA GLU A 276 -13.75 -3.18 26.88
C GLU A 276 -14.28 -2.54 25.60
N ILE A 277 -15.60 -2.55 25.42
CA ILE A 277 -16.27 -1.94 24.26
C ILE A 277 -17.25 -0.88 24.76
N ASP A 278 -17.23 0.31 24.16
CA ASP A 278 -18.20 1.38 24.47
C ASP A 278 -19.40 1.42 23.50
N SER A 279 -20.43 2.20 23.84
CA SER A 279 -21.61 2.44 22.99
C SER A 279 -21.34 3.21 21.69
N GLN A 280 -20.09 3.60 21.39
CA GLN A 280 -19.65 4.12 20.09
C GLN A 280 -18.89 3.07 19.27
N GLY A 281 -18.65 1.88 19.81
CA GLY A 281 -17.89 0.82 19.16
C GLY A 281 -16.38 1.01 19.26
N ASN A 282 -15.88 1.89 20.12
CA ASN A 282 -14.46 1.91 20.46
C ASN A 282 -14.14 0.66 21.29
N VAL A 283 -12.97 0.08 21.05
CA VAL A 283 -12.48 -1.14 21.71
C VAL A 283 -11.15 -0.83 22.38
N SER A 284 -11.04 -1.09 23.69
CA SER A 284 -9.76 -1.03 24.42
C SER A 284 -9.36 -2.43 24.90
N TYR A 285 -8.07 -2.73 24.98
CA TYR A 285 -7.56 -3.97 25.58
C TYR A 285 -6.62 -3.69 26.75
N ASN A 286 -6.69 -4.55 27.78
CA ASN A 286 -5.76 -4.64 28.90
C ASN A 286 -5.34 -3.25 29.45
N ASP A 287 -6.28 -2.51 30.03
CA ASP A 287 -6.09 -1.16 30.59
C ASP A 287 -5.61 -0.11 29.57
N GLY A 288 -6.10 -0.19 28.32
CA GLY A 288 -5.88 0.82 27.27
C GLY A 288 -4.55 0.71 26.52
N GLN A 289 -3.89 -0.46 26.53
CA GLN A 289 -2.62 -0.69 25.82
C GLN A 289 -2.78 -0.77 24.29
N PHE A 290 -3.97 -1.13 23.81
CA PHE A 290 -4.37 -1.13 22.41
C PHE A 290 -5.76 -0.51 22.33
N VAL A 291 -5.98 0.40 21.39
CA VAL A 291 -7.26 1.07 21.16
C VAL A 291 -7.61 0.93 19.68
N GLY A 292 -8.79 0.40 19.39
CA GLY A 292 -9.34 0.33 18.04
C GLY A 292 -10.82 0.70 18.02
N PHE A 293 -11.47 0.51 16.88
CA PHE A 293 -12.91 0.63 16.73
C PHE A 293 -13.47 -0.53 15.93
N ILE A 294 -14.77 -0.80 16.09
CA ILE A 294 -15.48 -1.82 15.31
C ILE A 294 -15.76 -1.26 13.92
N ASP A 295 -15.07 -1.83 12.95
CA ASP A 295 -15.07 -1.41 11.57
C ASP A 295 -15.98 -2.32 10.73
N LEU A 296 -17.06 -1.70 10.24
CA LEU A 296 -18.11 -2.33 9.46
C LEU A 296 -17.87 -2.27 7.94
N LYS A 297 -16.81 -1.59 7.47
CA LYS A 297 -16.63 -1.26 6.05
C LYS A 297 -16.61 -2.50 5.15
N TYR A 298 -16.16 -3.63 5.68
CA TYR A 298 -16.06 -4.93 4.99
C TYR A 298 -16.69 -6.08 5.78
N HIS A 299 -17.78 -5.80 6.51
CA HIS A 299 -18.44 -6.83 7.32
C HIS A 299 -19.07 -7.94 6.46
N LYS A 300 -19.13 -9.17 6.99
CA LYS A 300 -19.74 -10.33 6.30
C LYS A 300 -20.67 -11.09 7.23
N VAL A 301 -21.83 -11.49 6.72
CA VAL A 301 -22.79 -12.35 7.45
C VAL A 301 -22.66 -13.78 6.94
N GLU A 302 -22.25 -14.69 7.81
CA GLU A 302 -22.01 -16.10 7.51
C GLU A 302 -22.92 -16.97 8.38
N GLY A 303 -24.08 -17.32 7.83
CA GLY A 303 -25.15 -18.01 8.55
C GLY A 303 -25.81 -17.14 9.60
N ALA A 304 -25.36 -17.27 10.85
CA ALA A 304 -25.84 -16.49 12.02
C ALA A 304 -24.67 -15.83 12.78
N ILE A 305 -23.56 -15.62 12.10
CA ILE A 305 -22.34 -14.98 12.61
C ILE A 305 -22.09 -13.73 11.77
N LEU A 306 -21.79 -12.62 12.44
CA LEU A 306 -21.31 -11.40 11.77
C LEU A 306 -19.79 -11.35 11.93
N ILE A 307 -19.09 -11.03 10.85
CA ILE A 307 -17.64 -10.86 10.84
C ILE A 307 -17.41 -9.38 10.59
N VAL A 308 -16.66 -8.73 11.47
CA VAL A 308 -16.27 -7.32 11.39
C VAL A 308 -14.75 -7.23 11.44
N SER A 309 -14.19 -6.03 11.24
CA SER A 309 -12.82 -5.76 11.69
C SER A 309 -12.84 -5.05 13.05
N ILE A 310 -11.83 -5.28 13.87
CA ILE A 310 -11.41 -4.30 14.88
C ILE A 310 -10.20 -3.59 14.30
N THR A 311 -10.31 -2.31 14.00
CA THR A 311 -9.28 -1.51 13.33
C THR A 311 -8.66 -0.53 14.34
N ASP A 312 -7.34 -0.58 14.54
CA ASP A 312 -6.61 0.46 15.29
C ASP A 312 -6.43 1.71 14.39
N PRO A 313 -7.03 2.87 14.73
CA PRO A 313 -6.93 4.08 13.91
C PRO A 313 -5.52 4.70 13.88
N ASN A 314 -4.58 4.20 14.68
CA ASN A 314 -3.18 4.61 14.73
C ASN A 314 -2.25 3.55 14.12
N GLY A 315 -2.79 2.40 13.71
CA GLY A 315 -2.01 1.26 13.23
C GLY A 315 -1.52 1.46 11.79
N ARG A 316 -0.23 1.28 11.56
CA ARG A 316 0.34 1.29 10.20
C ARG A 316 -0.13 0.05 9.42
N ALA A 317 -0.75 0.30 8.25
CA ALA A 317 -1.11 -0.65 7.18
C ALA A 317 -1.57 -2.05 7.66
N SER A 318 -2.85 -2.37 7.42
CA SER A 318 -3.57 -3.50 8.06
C SER A 318 -3.52 -3.42 9.59
N ALA A 319 -4.12 -2.36 10.12
CA ALA A 319 -4.47 -2.23 11.53
C ALA A 319 -5.72 -3.03 11.92
N SER A 320 -6.37 -3.67 10.94
CA SER A 320 -7.63 -4.39 11.05
C SER A 320 -7.42 -5.86 11.41
N VAL A 321 -8.08 -6.32 12.48
CA VAL A 321 -8.12 -7.72 12.89
C VAL A 321 -9.52 -8.29 12.65
N PRO A 322 -9.67 -9.26 11.72
CA PRO A 322 -10.95 -9.93 11.50
C PRO A 322 -11.48 -10.54 12.80
N THR A 323 -12.72 -10.20 13.12
CA THR A 323 -13.35 -10.49 14.41
C THR A 323 -14.74 -11.07 14.19
N LEU A 324 -14.93 -12.30 14.67
CA LEU A 324 -16.21 -13.00 14.66
C LEU A 324 -17.06 -12.54 15.84
N LEU A 325 -18.26 -12.05 15.55
CA LEU A 325 -19.33 -11.74 16.49
C LEU A 325 -20.35 -12.88 16.45
N ILE A 326 -20.36 -13.71 17.50
CA ILE A 326 -21.06 -15.00 17.56
C ILE A 326 -22.13 -14.93 18.65
N PRO A 327 -23.42 -14.75 18.30
CA PRO A 327 -24.49 -14.66 19.29
C PRO A 327 -24.69 -15.92 20.12
N LYS A 328 -25.31 -15.73 21.28
CA LYS A 328 -25.87 -16.77 22.15
C LYS A 328 -26.74 -17.77 21.37
N GLY A 329 -26.45 -19.06 21.52
CA GLY A 329 -27.15 -20.17 20.87
C GLY A 329 -26.62 -20.55 19.47
N VAL A 330 -25.75 -19.75 18.86
CA VAL A 330 -25.10 -20.06 17.57
C VAL A 330 -23.91 -21.00 17.81
N GLN A 331 -23.64 -21.93 16.89
CA GLN A 331 -22.41 -22.73 16.90
C GLN A 331 -21.46 -22.23 15.80
N ASN A 332 -20.18 -22.03 16.11
CA ASN A 332 -19.23 -21.61 15.08
C ASN A 332 -18.86 -22.74 14.12
N THR A 333 -19.37 -22.65 12.89
CA THR A 333 -19.03 -23.53 11.77
C THR A 333 -18.11 -22.85 10.75
N TYR A 334 -17.81 -21.56 10.93
CA TYR A 334 -17.11 -20.71 9.96
C TYR A 334 -15.72 -20.28 10.45
N GLY A 335 -14.85 -19.92 9.51
CA GLY A 335 -13.72 -19.01 9.75
C GLY A 335 -12.61 -19.57 10.64
N PHE A 336 -11.45 -19.82 10.05
CA PHE A 336 -10.18 -20.13 10.74
C PHE A 336 -10.14 -21.41 11.59
N LEU A 337 -11.26 -22.02 11.99
CA LEU A 337 -11.30 -23.15 12.92
C LEU A 337 -10.97 -24.49 12.24
N GLU A 338 -9.78 -25.04 12.49
CA GLU A 338 -9.41 -26.35 11.95
C GLU A 338 -10.39 -27.44 12.41
N GLY A 339 -11.03 -28.12 11.45
CA GLY A 339 -12.00 -29.18 11.70
C GLY A 339 -13.42 -28.73 12.06
N HIS A 340 -13.73 -27.44 12.05
CA HIS A 340 -15.09 -26.87 12.27
C HIS A 340 -15.78 -27.33 13.58
N SER A 341 -15.02 -27.59 14.64
CA SER A 341 -15.53 -28.12 15.91
C SER A 341 -15.58 -27.06 17.01
N ASP A 342 -16.62 -26.23 17.04
CA ASP A 342 -16.86 -25.32 18.16
C ASP A 342 -17.15 -26.10 19.44
N GLN A 343 -16.30 -25.91 20.46
CA GLN A 343 -16.38 -26.48 21.81
C GLN A 343 -16.55 -25.41 22.90
N THR A 344 -16.87 -24.16 22.51
CA THR A 344 -17.08 -23.03 23.43
C THR A 344 -18.46 -23.05 24.07
N ASP A 345 -18.67 -22.22 25.11
CA ASP A 345 -19.97 -22.10 25.75
C ASP A 345 -20.95 -21.34 24.85
N THR A 346 -21.71 -22.09 24.03
CA THR A 346 -22.75 -21.55 23.16
C THR A 346 -23.93 -20.97 23.94
N SER A 347 -23.99 -21.09 25.27
CA SER A 347 -25.02 -20.42 26.09
C SER A 347 -24.73 -18.94 26.33
N LYS A 348 -23.66 -18.37 25.74
CA LYS A 348 -23.26 -16.96 25.82
C LYS A 348 -22.97 -16.34 24.46
N ASP A 349 -23.09 -15.01 24.40
CA ASP A 349 -22.50 -14.20 23.33
C ASP A 349 -20.97 -14.32 23.39
N ARG A 350 -20.32 -14.44 22.23
CA ARG A 350 -18.87 -14.66 22.11
C ARG A 350 -18.25 -13.79 21.03
N MET A 351 -17.01 -13.38 21.26
CA MET A 351 -16.19 -12.64 20.29
C MET A 351 -14.85 -13.34 20.08
N PHE A 352 -14.36 -13.39 18.84
CA PHE A 352 -13.06 -13.99 18.52
C PHE A 352 -12.33 -13.26 17.39
N SER A 353 -11.16 -12.71 17.71
CA SER A 353 -10.32 -11.95 16.77
C SER A 353 -9.10 -12.78 16.32
N THR A 354 -8.87 -12.90 15.01
CA THR A 354 -7.68 -13.58 14.46
C THR A 354 -7.33 -13.13 13.04
N GLN A 355 -6.05 -13.22 12.66
CA GLN A 355 -5.56 -13.05 11.28
C GLN A 355 -5.10 -14.37 10.64
N SER A 356 -5.23 -15.50 11.35
CA SER A 356 -4.71 -16.83 10.97
C SER A 356 -5.66 -17.98 11.33
N VAL A 357 -5.53 -19.09 10.59
CA VAL A 357 -6.13 -20.39 10.94
C VAL A 357 -5.68 -20.82 12.34
N THR A 358 -6.60 -21.38 13.12
CA THR A 358 -6.46 -21.63 14.56
C THR A 358 -6.99 -23.02 14.92
N THR A 359 -6.47 -23.61 15.99
CA THR A 359 -6.94 -24.92 16.47
C THR A 359 -8.25 -24.77 17.27
N THR A 360 -8.98 -25.88 17.44
CA THR A 360 -10.13 -25.93 18.36
C THR A 360 -9.74 -25.51 19.79
N GLU A 361 -8.54 -25.84 20.24
CA GLU A 361 -8.04 -25.49 21.59
C GLU A 361 -7.70 -24.00 21.70
N ASP A 362 -7.07 -23.41 20.68
CA ASP A 362 -6.68 -22.00 20.68
C ASP A 362 -7.87 -21.05 20.54
N PHE A 363 -8.87 -21.44 19.73
CA PHE A 363 -10.19 -20.80 19.69
C PHE A 363 -10.87 -20.87 21.06
N SER A 364 -10.93 -22.05 21.69
CA SER A 364 -11.57 -22.24 22.99
C SER A 364 -10.90 -21.45 24.12
N LYS A 365 -9.60 -21.14 24.01
CA LYS A 365 -8.87 -20.25 24.91
C LYS A 365 -9.06 -18.77 24.60
N GLY A 366 -9.07 -18.42 23.31
CA GLY A 366 -9.04 -17.04 22.83
C GLY A 366 -10.41 -16.38 22.66
N VAL A 367 -11.50 -17.15 22.64
CA VAL A 367 -12.87 -16.62 22.65
C VAL A 367 -13.10 -15.78 23.91
N PHE A 368 -13.56 -14.56 23.69
CA PHE A 368 -14.00 -13.62 24.72
C PHE A 368 -15.49 -13.81 25.02
N TYR A 369 -15.86 -13.69 26.29
CA TYR A 369 -17.23 -13.66 26.79
C TYR A 369 -17.48 -12.37 27.56
N ARG A 370 -18.68 -11.80 27.50
CA ARG A 370 -19.08 -10.67 28.36
C ARG A 370 -19.00 -11.08 29.84
N VAL A 371 -18.48 -10.19 30.68
CA VAL A 371 -18.28 -10.43 32.12
C VAL A 371 -19.60 -10.55 32.90
N ASP A 372 -20.66 -9.90 32.40
CA ASP A 372 -21.98 -9.81 33.04
C ASP A 372 -22.97 -10.95 32.64
N ASP A 373 -22.54 -11.94 31.85
CA ASP A 373 -23.35 -13.06 31.31
C ASP A 373 -23.35 -14.34 32.16
#